data_AF-A0A524IEU3-F1
#
_entry.id   AF-A0A524IEU3-F1
#
_cell.length_a   1.000
_cell.length_b   1.000
_cell.length_c   1.000
_cell.angle_alpha   90.00
_cell.angle_beta   90.00
_cell.angle_gamma   90.00
#
_symmetry.space_group_name_H-M   'P 1'
#
loop_
_entity.id
_entity.type
_entity.pdbx_description
1 polymer ?
#
loop_
_entity_poly.entity_id
_entity_poly.type
_entity_poly.pdbx_seq_one_letter_code
_entity_poly.pdbx_strand_id
1 'polypeptide(L)' 'MLPFGTPREVRGQVLSRIRIFSVNGGFVFNAVYNLQAKTPVVNVATMMDAVREYNEKGY' A
#
# COMPACT_ATOMS: atom_id res chain seq x y z
N MET A 1 -1.52 7.43 8.57
CA MET A 1 -1.66 5.96 8.70
C MET A 1 -2.88 5.45 7.91
N LEU A 2 -2.75 4.41 7.10
CA LEU A 2 -3.89 3.81 6.36
C LEU A 2 -4.98 3.36 7.36
N PRO A 3 -6.28 3.63 7.12
CA PRO A 3 -6.84 4.29 5.93
C PRO A 3 -7.04 5.81 6.03
N PHE A 4 -6.78 6.46 7.17
CA PHE A 4 -7.20 7.86 7.42
C PHE A 4 -6.07 8.90 7.46
N GLY A 5 -4.83 8.51 7.23
CA GLY A 5 -3.69 9.44 7.19
C GLY A 5 -3.58 10.23 5.90
N THR A 6 -2.48 10.98 5.79
CA THR A 6 -2.17 11.68 4.54
C THR A 6 -1.74 10.69 3.45
N PRO A 7 -1.91 11.02 2.16
CA PRO A 7 -1.40 10.21 1.05
C PRO A 7 0.10 9.89 1.18
N ARG A 8 0.91 10.85 1.65
CA ARG A 8 2.35 10.64 1.89
C ARG A 8 2.60 9.54 2.92
N GLU A 9 1.88 9.55 4.03
CA GLU A 9 1.99 8.51 5.06
C GLU A 9 1.50 7.15 4.54
N VAL A 10 0.40 7.12 3.80
CA VAL A 10 -0.15 5.92 3.18
C VAL A 10 0.88 5.29 2.25
N ARG A 11 1.46 6.07 1.33
CA ARG A 11 2.51 5.60 0.42
C ARG A 11 3.71 5.03 1.18
N GLY A 12 4.23 5.75 2.19
CA GLY A 12 5.36 5.28 2.99
C GLY A 12 5.08 3.94 3.69
N GLN A 13 3.87 3.80 4.23
CA GLN A 13 3.41 2.59 4.90
C GLN A 13 3.22 1.39 3.98
N VAL A 14 2.75 1.60 2.75
CA VAL A 14 2.59 0.55 1.74
C VAL A 14 3.97 0.08 1.28
N LEU A 15 4.85 1.00 0.88
CA LEU A 15 6.21 0.68 0.44
C LEU A 15 7.02 -0.04 1.54
N SER A 16 6.88 0.37 2.80
CA SER A 16 7.56 -0.30 3.92
C SER A 16 7.11 -1.75 4.08
N ARG A 17 5.81 -2.04 3.98
CA ARG A 17 5.30 -3.42 4.09
C ARG A 17 5.75 -4.28 2.92
N ILE A 18 5.65 -3.76 1.69
CA ILE A 18 6.09 -4.50 0.51
C ILE A 18 7.57 -4.86 0.65
N ARG A 19 8.44 -3.89 0.97
CA ARG A 19 9.89 -4.14 1.17
C ARG A 19 10.22 -5.23 2.19
N ILE A 20 9.41 -5.38 3.24
CA ILE A 20 9.63 -6.38 4.29
C ILE A 20 9.12 -7.76 3.84
N PHE A 21 7.92 -7.83 3.26
CA PHE A 21 7.24 -9.09 3.00
C PHE A 21 7.51 -9.67 1.61
N SER A 22 7.91 -8.86 0.63
CA SER A 22 8.12 -9.32 -0.75
C SER A 22 9.51 -9.91 -1.01
N VAL A 23 10.38 -10.00 0.00
CA VAL A 23 11.72 -10.56 -0.13
C VAL A 23 11.62 -11.99 -0.68
N ASN A 24 12.34 -12.27 -1.78
CA ASN A 24 12.31 -13.54 -2.52
C ASN A 24 10.97 -13.87 -3.20
N GLY A 25 10.06 -12.90 -3.35
CA GLY A 25 8.77 -13.08 -4.00
C GLY A 25 7.73 -13.82 -3.13
N GLY A 26 6.67 -14.32 -3.77
CA GLY A 26 5.60 -15.07 -3.08
C GLY A 26 4.63 -14.22 -2.23
N PHE A 27 4.75 -12.90 -2.29
CA PHE A 27 3.90 -11.97 -1.52
C PHE A 27 2.85 -11.29 -2.41
N VAL A 28 1.58 -11.38 -2.00
CA VAL A 28 0.46 -10.66 -2.62
C VAL A 28 0.00 -9.58 -1.65
N PHE A 29 0.15 -8.31 -2.03
CA PHE A 29 -0.25 -7.19 -1.19
C PHE A 29 -1.78 -7.07 -1.10
N ASN A 30 -2.31 -7.00 0.12
CA ASN A 30 -3.73 -6.74 0.37
C ASN A 30 -3.94 -6.08 1.75
N ALA A 31 -5.14 -5.55 1.99
CA ALA A 31 -5.58 -5.18 3.33
C ALA A 31 -5.87 -6.44 4.16
N VAL A 32 -5.57 -6.37 5.46
CA VAL A 32 -5.83 -7.47 6.42
C VAL A 32 -7.30 -7.53 6.89
N TYR A 33 -8.10 -6.55 6.48
CA TYR A 33 -9.54 -6.48 6.73
C TYR A 33 -10.24 -5.71 5.62
N ASN A 34 -11.58 -5.73 5.64
CA ASN A 34 -12.41 -4.99 4.70
C ASN A 34 -12.16 -3.48 4.75
N LEU A 35 -12.40 -2.83 3.61
CA LEU A 35 -12.38 -1.38 3.51
C LEU A 35 -13.42 -0.78 4.47
N GLN A 36 -12.98 0.14 5.33
CA GLN A 36 -13.86 0.80 6.28
C GLN A 36 -14.67 1.91 5.62
N ALA A 37 -15.90 2.12 6.09
CA ALA A 37 -16.72 3.25 5.67
C ALA A 37 -15.96 4.57 5.87
N LYS A 38 -16.20 5.53 4.97
CA LYS A 38 -15.54 6.85 4.94
C LYS A 38 -14.03 6.81 4.71
N THR A 39 -13.45 5.68 4.31
CA THR A 39 -12.06 5.66 3.82
C THR A 39 -11.94 6.63 2.65
N PRO A 40 -11.05 7.64 2.70
CA PRO A 40 -10.86 8.57 1.60
C PRO A 40 -10.43 7.82 0.34
N VAL A 41 -11.11 8.06 -0.78
CA VAL A 41 -10.80 7.42 -2.08
C VAL A 41 -9.34 7.64 -2.48
N VAL A 42 -8.81 8.85 -2.23
CA VAL A 42 -7.40 9.19 -2.49
C VAL A 42 -6.43 8.28 -1.77
N ASN A 43 -6.77 7.78 -0.57
CA ASN A 43 -5.89 6.89 0.18
C ASN A 43 -5.91 5.46 -0.38
N VAL A 44 -7.05 5.00 -0.89
CA VAL A 44 -7.12 3.72 -1.63
C VAL A 44 -6.34 3.81 -2.93
N ALA A 45 -6.50 4.90 -3.70
CA ALA A 45 -5.75 5.14 -4.92
C ALA A 45 -4.24 5.18 -4.64
N THR A 46 -3.81 5.96 -3.63
CA THR A 46 -2.40 6.04 -3.23
C THR A 46 -1.82 4.69 -2.82
N MET A 47 -2.63 3.83 -2.19
CA MET A 47 -2.21 2.46 -1.86
C MET A 47 -1.95 1.63 -3.12
N MET A 48 -2.86 1.67 -4.10
CA MET A 48 -2.72 0.95 -5.37
C MET A 48 -1.53 1.48 -6.18
N ASP A 49 -1.36 2.80 -6.25
CA ASP A 49 -0.26 3.44 -6.97
C ASP A 49 1.10 3.08 -6.35
N ALA A 50 1.19 3.03 -5.02
CA ALA A 50 2.43 2.62 -4.35
C ALA A 50 2.81 1.16 -4.62
N VAL A 51 1.83 0.26 -4.74
CA VAL A 51 2.06 -1.14 -5.14
C VAL A 51 2.57 -1.20 -6.59
N ARG A 52 1.92 -0.48 -7.51
CA ARG A 52 2.32 -0.41 -8.92
C ARG A 52 3.73 0.16 -9.08
N GLU A 53 4.02 1.29 -8.44
CA GLU A 53 5.32 1.95 -8.46
C GLU A 53 6.44 1.01 -7.98
N TYR A 54 6.20 0.21 -6.95
CA TYR A 54 7.19 -0.74 -6.45
C TYR A 54 7.47 -1.85 -7.48
N ASN A 55 6.42 -2.41 -8.08
CA ASN A 55 6.55 -3.49 -9.08
C ASN A 55 7.23 -3.01 -10.37
N GLU A 56 6.93 -1.79 -10.84
CA GLU A 56 7.55 -1.21 -12.03
C GLU A 56 9.05 -0.96 -11.87
N LYS A 57 9.52 -0.74 -10.63
CA LYS A 57 10.94 -0.53 -10.34
C LYS A 57 11.77 -1.82 -10.29
N GLY A 58 11.13 -2.99 -10.29
CA GLY A 58 11.81 -4.28 -10.40
C GLY A 58 12.75 -4.64 -9.25
N TYR A 59 12.40 -4.28 -8.02
CA TYR A 59 13.14 -4.67 -6.80
C TYR A 59 13.07 -6.17 -6.51
#